data_AF-A0A0S4QTT2-F1
#
_entry.id   AF-A0A0S4QTT2-F1
#
_cell.length_a   1.000
_cell.length_b   1.000
_cell.length_c   1.000
_cell.angle_alpha   90.00
_cell.angle_beta   90.00
_cell.angle_gamma   90.00
#
_symmetry.space_group_name_H-M   'P 1'
#
loop_
_entity.id
_entity.type
_entity.pdbx_description
1 polymer ?
#
loop_
_entity_poly.entity_id
_entity_poly.type
_entity_poly.pdbx_seq_one_letter_code
_entity_poly.pdbx_strand_id
1 'polypeptide(L)' 'MPRPVEGGDIDPSSMFGVILLSGGARRARRIVLAFDSASEADAFAVENHYVDYLVAPLSFLSPTGVRGLR' A
#
# COMPACT_ATOMS: atom_id res chain seq x y z
N MET A 1 22.15 23.71 21.37
CA MET A 1 21.54 22.37 21.36
C MET A 1 20.97 22.11 19.97
N PRO A 2 21.60 21.30 19.10
CA PRO A 2 20.89 20.83 17.91
C PRO A 2 19.88 19.76 18.35
N ARG A 3 18.62 19.91 17.96
CA ARG A 3 17.61 18.86 18.17
C ARG A 3 17.96 17.70 17.24
N PRO A 4 17.89 16.44 17.71
CA PRO A 4 18.06 15.31 16.81
C PRO A 4 16.92 15.38 15.79
N VAL A 5 17.29 15.17 14.54
CA VAL A 5 16.39 15.01 13.41
C VAL A 5 15.36 13.93 13.76
N GLU A 6 14.11 14.31 14.01
CA GLU A 6 12.99 13.41 13.84
C GLU A 6 12.87 13.18 12.33
N GLY A 7 13.77 12.34 11.80
CA GLY A 7 13.40 11.47 10.70
C GLY A 7 12.32 10.59 11.28
N GLY A 8 11.07 11.05 11.23
CA GLY A 8 9.92 10.25 11.60
C GLY A 8 10.06 8.97 10.81
N ASP A 9 10.30 7.86 11.51
CA ASP A 9 10.10 6.54 10.95
C ASP A 9 8.65 6.55 10.49
N ILE A 10 8.43 6.83 9.20
CA ILE A 10 7.12 6.68 8.58
C ILE A 10 6.92 5.18 8.63
N ASP A 11 6.24 4.73 9.68
CA ASP A 11 5.96 3.32 9.87
C ASP A 11 5.10 2.88 8.69
N PRO A 12 5.66 2.10 7.75
CA PRO A 12 4.92 1.68 6.58
C PRO A 12 3.71 0.82 6.98
N SER A 13 3.68 0.29 8.21
CA SER A 13 2.53 -0.45 8.73
C SER A 13 1.26 0.42 8.87
N SER A 14 1.42 1.73 9.00
CA SER A 14 0.33 2.71 9.14
C SER A 14 -0.09 3.35 7.81
N MET A 15 0.61 3.06 6.71
CA MET A 15 0.30 3.59 5.38
C MET A 15 -0.68 2.69 4.64
N PHE A 16 -1.42 3.29 3.72
CA PHE A 16 -2.30 2.61 2.77
C PHE A 16 -1.67 2.61 1.38
N GLY A 17 -2.06 1.66 0.54
CA GLY A 17 -1.68 1.71 -0.86
C GLY A 17 -2.71 1.16 -1.82
N VAL A 18 -2.61 1.64 -3.05
CA VAL A 18 -3.42 1.22 -4.19
C VAL A 18 -2.71 0.07 -4.88
N ILE A 19 -3.41 -1.04 -5.05
CA ILE A 19 -2.95 -2.25 -5.74
C ILE A 19 -3.73 -2.37 -7.04
N LEU A 20 -3.04 -2.29 -8.19
CA LEU A 20 -3.69 -2.48 -9.48
C LEU A 20 -3.85 -3.96 -9.82
N LEU A 21 -5.08 -4.34 -10.14
CA LEU A 21 -5.47 -5.63 -10.67
C LEU A 21 -5.61 -5.48 -12.19
N SER A 22 -5.15 -6.47 -12.96
CA SER A 22 -5.29 -6.44 -14.42
C SER A 22 -6.20 -7.57 -14.83
N GLY A 23 -7.35 -7.21 -15.41
CA GLY A 23 -8.36 -8.13 -15.92
C GLY A 23 -7.77 -9.24 -16.80
N GLY A 24 -7.70 -10.44 -16.24
CA GLY A 24 -7.17 -11.66 -16.87
C GLY A 24 -6.74 -12.66 -15.80
N ALA A 25 -6.93 -13.96 -16.06
CA ALA A 25 -6.86 -15.03 -15.07
C ALA A 25 -5.51 -15.21 -14.31
N ARG A 26 -4.49 -14.37 -14.53
CA ARG A 26 -3.15 -14.63 -13.96
C ARG A 26 -2.14 -13.47 -13.88
N ARG A 27 -2.54 -12.18 -13.84
CA ARG A 27 -1.56 -11.09 -13.70
C ARG A 27 -2.01 -9.98 -12.75
N ALA A 28 -1.63 -10.09 -11.49
CA ALA A 28 -1.49 -8.92 -10.62
C ALA A 28 -0.28 -8.10 -11.10
N ARG A 29 -0.51 -6.92 -11.69
CA ARG A 29 0.56 -5.94 -11.93
C ARG A 29 0.71 -5.14 -10.63
N ARG A 30 1.47 -5.67 -9.69
CA ARG A 30 1.63 -5.06 -8.36
C ARG A 30 2.39 -3.73 -8.48
N ILE A 31 1.66 -2.64 -8.65
CA ILE A 31 2.11 -1.28 -8.39
C ILE A 31 1.54 -0.91 -7.03
N VAL A 32 2.37 -0.38 -6.13
CA VAL A 32 2.00 0.00 -4.76
C VAL A 32 2.48 1.44 -4.56
N LEU A 33 1.54 2.35 -4.38
CA LEU A 33 1.78 3.74 -4.01
C LEU A 33 1.35 3.90 -2.55
N ALA A 34 2.13 4.60 -1.74
CA ALA A 34 1.89 4.73 -0.31
C ALA A 34 1.22 6.08 0.01
N PHE A 35 0.18 6.03 0.83
CA PHE A 35 -0.64 7.18 1.26
C PHE A 35 -0.85 7.13 2.78
N ASP A 36 -1.09 8.28 3.39
CA ASP A 36 -1.28 8.40 4.84
C ASP A 36 -2.70 7.96 5.25
N SER A 37 -3.64 7.87 4.30
CA SER A 37 -4.99 7.36 4.55
C SER A 37 -5.57 6.54 3.39
N ALA A 38 -6.54 5.67 3.70
CA ALA A 38 -7.28 4.93 2.70
C ALA A 38 -8.08 5.85 1.76
N SER A 39 -8.59 6.96 2.28
CA SER A 39 -9.36 7.94 1.50
C SER A 39 -8.51 8.66 0.47
N GLU A 40 -7.26 8.99 0.80
CA GLU A 40 -6.31 9.56 -0.17
C GLU A 40 -5.92 8.55 -1.25
N ALA A 41 -5.68 7.30 -0.86
CA ALA A 41 -5.40 6.22 -1.81
C ALA A 41 -6.57 5.99 -2.79
N ASP A 42 -7.80 6.01 -2.29
CA ASP A 42 -9.00 5.87 -3.11
C ASP A 42 -9.21 7.06 -4.04
N ALA A 43 -9.11 8.30 -3.51
CA ALA A 43 -9.20 9.51 -4.31
C ALA A 43 -8.19 9.52 -5.45
N PHE A 44 -6.93 9.16 -5.16
CA PHE A 44 -5.90 9.03 -6.18
C PHE A 44 -6.28 8.01 -7.27
N ALA A 45 -6.80 6.84 -6.88
CA ALA A 45 -7.19 5.81 -7.85
C ALA A 45 -8.34 6.26 -8.75
N VAL A 46 -9.31 6.96 -8.19
CA VAL A 46 -10.44 7.56 -8.93
C VAL A 46 -9.97 8.66 -9.88
N GLU A 47 -9.12 9.57 -9.42
CA GLU A 47 -8.54 10.66 -10.23
C GLU A 47 -7.71 10.13 -11.41
N ASN A 48 -7.05 8.98 -11.23
CA ASN A 48 -6.27 8.33 -12.27
C ASN A 48 -7.06 7.34 -13.14
N HIS A 49 -8.38 7.28 -12.97
CA HIS A 49 -9.28 6.39 -13.71
C HIS A 49 -8.89 4.90 -13.66
N TYR A 50 -8.37 4.44 -12.52
CA TYR A 50 -8.11 3.01 -12.33
C TYR A 50 -9.43 2.25 -12.21
N VAL A 51 -9.58 1.20 -13.01
CA VAL A 51 -10.86 0.46 -13.15
C VAL A 51 -10.89 -0.80 -12.27
N ASP A 52 -9.73 -1.35 -11.96
CA ASP A 52 -9.58 -2.61 -11.21
C ASP A 52 -8.44 -2.40 -10.20
N TYR A 53 -8.79 -1.83 -9.04
CA TYR A 53 -7.83 -1.52 -7.97
C TYR A 53 -8.36 -1.94 -6.60
N LEU A 54 -7.44 -2.12 -5.67
CA LEU A 54 -7.72 -2.40 -4.26
C LEU A 54 -6.91 -1.48 -3.37
N VAL A 55 -7.56 -0.83 -2.41
CA VAL A 55 -6.89 -0.07 -1.35
C VAL A 55 -6.68 -0.99 -0.15
N ALA A 56 -5.43 -1.14 0.29
CA ALA A 56 -5.08 -1.95 1.47
C ALA A 56 -4.00 -1.27 2.31
N PRO A 57 -3.99 -1.48 3.64
CA PRO A 57 -2.85 -1.08 4.44
C PRO A 57 -1.61 -1.88 4.05
N LEU A 58 -0.45 -1.22 3.98
CA LEU A 58 0.81 -1.83 3.54
C LEU A 58 1.34 -2.86 4.54
N SER A 59 0.79 -2.90 5.77
CA SER A 59 0.98 -3.99 6.72
C SER A 59 0.54 -5.35 6.18
N PHE A 60 -0.42 -5.44 5.25
CA PHE A 60 -0.74 -6.69 4.54
C PHE A 60 0.36 -7.14 3.58
N LEU A 61 1.16 -6.19 3.08
CA LEU A 61 2.25 -6.44 2.14
C LEU A 61 3.58 -6.68 2.84
N SER A 62 3.66 -6.34 4.12
CA SER A 62 4.76 -6.74 4.99
C SER A 62 4.82 -8.27 4.97
N PRO A 63 6.02 -8.88 4.83
CA PRO A 63 6.17 -10.31 4.88
C PRO A 63 5.99 -10.80 6.32
N THR A 64 4.77 -10.70 6.84
CA THR A 64 4.39 -11.22 8.15
C THR A 64 4.19 -12.72 8.00
N GLY A 65 5.31 -13.44 7.90
CA GLY A 65 5.41 -14.87 8.13
C GLY A 65 4.66 -15.76 7.14
N VAL A 66 5.44 -16.46 6.31
CA VAL A 66 5.16 -17.88 6.05
C VAL A 66 5.11 -18.64 7.38
N ARG A 67 4.03 -18.48 8.15
CA ARG A 67 3.76 -19.31 9.32
C ARG A 67 3.30 -20.65 8.76
N GLY A 68 4.20 -21.62 8.83
CA GLY A 68 4.10 -22.89 8.13
C GLY A 68 2.75 -23.58 8.32
N LEU A 69 2.11 -23.90 7.19
CA LEU A 69 1.31 -25.11 7.11
C LEU A 69 2.28 -26.25 6.81
N ARG A 70 2.69 -26.94 7.88
CA ARG A 70 3.04 -28.36 7.83
C ARG A 70 1.78 -29.14 8.18
#